data_AF-A0A2P8KQV2-F1
#
_entry.id   AF-A0A2P8KQV2-F1
#
_cell.length_a   1.000
_cell.length_b   1.000
_cell.length_c   1.000
_cell.angle_alpha   90.00
_cell.angle_beta   90.00
_cell.angle_gamma   90.00
#
_symmetry.space_group_name_H-M   'P 1'
#
loop_
_entity.id
_entity.type
_entity.pdbx_description
1 polymer ?
#
loop_
_entity_poly.entity_id
_entity_poly.type
_entity_poly.pdbx_seq_one_letter_code
_entity_poly.pdbx_strand_id
1 'polypeptide(L)' 'MINMGVSLIRTNDLAGASEIFERLNTEQADEPLVLANLAVARIRSGRREEAEKLHQRLAAIAFASW' A
#
# COMPACT_ATOMS: atom_id res chain seq x y z
N MET A 1 13.38 -1.19 -0.68
CA MET A 1 12.25 -1.68 0.14
C MET A 1 10.98 -1.91 -0.68
N ILE A 2 10.55 -0.97 -1.54
CA ILE A 2 9.38 -1.16 -2.42
C ILE A 2 9.47 -2.46 -3.25
N ASN A 3 10.59 -2.69 -3.95
CA ASN A 3 10.78 -3.92 -4.74
C ASN A 3 10.71 -5.20 -3.89
N MET A 4 11.15 -5.15 -2.63
CA MET A 4 11.04 -6.26 -1.69
C MET A 4 9.57 -6.52 -1.32
N GLY A 5 8.82 -5.47 -0.96
CA GLY A 5 7.38 -5.60 -0.68
C GLY A 5 6.60 -6.14 -1.88
N VAL A 6 6.91 -5.69 -3.11
CA VAL A 6 6.30 -6.22 -4.34
C VAL A 6 6.66 -7.70 -4.55
N SER A 7 7.91 -8.10 -4.26
CA SER A 7 8.30 -9.51 -4.32
C SER A 7 7.52 -10.36 -3.32
N LEU A 8 7.33 -9.88 -2.10
CA LEU A 8 6.55 -10.57 -1.06
C LEU A 8 5.08 -10.73 -1.46
N ILE A 9 4.47 -9.70 -2.07
CA ILE A 9 3.15 -9.81 -2.71
C ILE A 9 3.17 -10.96 -3.75
N ARG A 10 4.14 -10.97 -4.67
CA ARG A 10 4.23 -11.99 -5.72
C ARG A 10 4.37 -13.42 -5.18
N THR A 11 5.07 -13.60 -4.06
CA THR A 11 5.23 -14.90 -3.39
C THR A 11 4.11 -15.20 -2.39
N ASN A 12 3.05 -14.39 -2.37
CA ASN A 12 1.89 -14.50 -1.47
C ASN A 12 2.22 -14.38 0.02
N ASP A 13 3.39 -13.82 0.36
CA ASP A 13 3.69 -13.37 1.71
C ASP A 13 3.10 -11.97 1.93
N LEU A 14 1.78 -11.95 2.12
CA LEU A 14 1.03 -10.72 2.27
C LEU A 14 1.27 -10.04 3.63
N ALA A 15 1.65 -10.81 4.65
CA ALA A 15 1.98 -10.28 5.97
C ALA A 15 3.32 -9.51 5.93
N GLY A 16 4.36 -10.13 5.36
CA GLY A 16 5.65 -9.45 5.16
C GLY A 16 5.53 -8.25 4.22
N ALA A 17 4.72 -8.34 3.17
CA ALA A 17 4.44 -7.20 2.31
C ALA A 17 3.78 -6.04 3.08
N SER A 18 2.75 -6.33 3.88
CA SER A 18 2.07 -5.35 4.74
C SER A 18 3.05 -4.64 5.66
N GLU A 19 3.92 -5.37 6.36
CA GLU A 19 4.91 -4.79 7.28
C GLU A 19 5.84 -3.81 6.57
N ILE A 20 6.39 -4.20 5.41
CA ILE A 20 7.28 -3.34 4.62
C ILE A 20 6.57 -2.06 4.20
N PHE A 21 5.35 -2.15 3.68
CA PHE A 21 4.64 -0.97 3.18
C PHE A 21 4.06 -0.10 4.29
N GLU A 22 3.67 -0.66 5.44
CA GLU A 22 3.25 0.12 6.62
C GLU A 22 4.40 0.93 7.20
N ARG A 23 5.58 0.32 7.29
CA ARG A 23 6.79 1.01 7.70
C ARG A 23 7.15 2.14 6.72
N LEU A 24 7.12 1.85 5.42
CA LEU A 24 7.36 2.86 4.39
C LEU A 24 6.35 4.01 4.45
N ASN A 25 5.07 3.72 4.67
CA ASN A 25 4.03 4.75 4.82
C ASN A 25 4.18 5.55 6.13
N THR A 26 4.86 5.01 7.13
CA THR A 26 5.20 5.76 8.35
C THR A 26 6.38 6.69 8.13
N GLU A 27 7.41 6.23 7.41
CA GLU A 27 8.60 7.03 7.08
C GLU A 27 8.30 8.13 6.06
N GLN A 28 7.46 7.82 5.06
CA GLN A 28 7.06 8.68 3.96
C GLN A 28 5.55 8.58 3.79
N ALA A 29 4.84 9.34 4.63
CA ALA A 29 3.39 9.42 4.55
C ALA A 29 2.97 9.91 3.17
N ASP A 30 1.88 9.33 2.67
CA ASP A 30 1.20 9.78 1.44
C ASP A 30 2.04 9.65 0.16
N GLU A 31 3.10 8.82 0.17
CA GLU A 31 3.81 8.44 -1.05
C GLU A 31 2.91 7.52 -1.92
N PRO A 32 2.51 7.94 -3.15
CA PRO A 32 1.49 7.24 -3.92
C PRO A 32 1.82 5.77 -4.21
N LEU A 33 3.09 5.48 -4.51
CA LEU A 33 3.52 4.12 -4.83
C LEU A 33 3.44 3.18 -3.62
N VAL A 34 3.65 3.70 -2.41
CA VAL A 34 3.54 2.94 -1.17
C VAL A 34 2.06 2.64 -0.86
N LEU A 35 1.19 3.65 -0.97
CA LEU A 35 -0.25 3.49 -0.76
C LEU A 35 -0.87 2.48 -1.74
N ALA A 36 -0.51 2.56 -3.02
CA ALA A 36 -1.01 1.64 -4.03
C ALA A 36 -0.60 0.20 -3.75
N ASN A 37 0.66 -0.04 -3.39
CA ASN A 37 1.14 -1.39 -3.09
C ASN A 37 0.58 -1.95 -1.77
N LEU A 38 0.40 -1.11 -0.74
CA LEU A 38 -0.27 -1.52 0.49
C LEU A 38 -1.73 -1.89 0.21
N ALA A 39 -2.43 -1.13 -0.64
CA ALA A 39 -3.81 -1.45 -1.04
C ALA A 39 -3.89 -2.82 -1.74
N VAL A 40 -2.94 -3.13 -2.63
CA VAL A 40 -2.86 -4.46 -3.27
C VAL A 40 -2.66 -5.58 -2.24
N ALA A 41 -1.76 -5.39 -1.26
CA ALA A 41 -1.57 -6.36 -0.19
C ALA A 41 -2.85 -6.57 0.63
N ARG A 42 -3.58 -5.50 0.95
CA ARG A 42 -4.86 -5.55 1.68
C ARG A 42 -5.95 -6.27 0.88
N ILE A 43 -6.13 -5.96 -0.41
CA ILE A 43 -7.08 -6.67 -1.29
C ILE A 43 -6.81 -8.17 -1.31
N ARG A 44 -5.55 -8.56 -1.56
CA ARG A 44 -5.18 -9.98 -1.67
C ARG A 44 -5.32 -10.75 -0.36
N SER A 45 -5.28 -10.06 0.77
CA SER A 45 -5.49 -10.63 2.09
C SER A 45 -6.96 -10.63 2.55
N GLY A 46 -7.90 -10.21 1.70
CA GLY A 46 -9.33 -10.12 2.02
C GLY A 46 -9.74 -8.86 2.80
N ARG A 47 -8.81 -7.95 3.07
CA ARG A 47 -9.02 -6.73 3.87
C ARG A 47 -9.49 -5.56 2.99
N ARG A 48 -10.66 -5.74 2.35
CA ARG A 48 -11.16 -4.82 1.32
C ARG A 48 -11.46 -3.42 1.83
N GLU A 49 -11.99 -3.29 3.05
CA GLU A 49 -12.29 -1.99 3.66
C GLU A 49 -11.02 -1.14 3.90
N GLU A 50 -9.92 -1.80 4.26
CA GLU A 50 -8.64 -1.11 4.47
C GLU A 50 -8.01 -0.68 3.14
N ALA A 51 -8.15 -1.50 2.10
CA ALA A 51 -7.73 -1.12 0.75
C ALA A 51 -8.51 0.09 0.23
N GLU A 52 -9.82 0.16 0.49
CA GLU A 52 -10.66 1.29 0.11
C GLU A 52 -10.16 2.60 0.73
N LYS A 53 -9.85 2.60 2.03
CA LYS A 53 -9.28 3.78 2.71
C LYS A 53 -7.96 4.24 2.09
N LEU A 54 -7.12 3.30 1.66
CA LEU A 54 -5.85 3.61 0.99
C LEU A 54 -6.07 4.21 -0.40
N HIS A 55 -7.05 3.70 -1.16
CA HIS A 55 -7.44 4.27 -2.44
C HIS A 55 -8.02 5.68 -2.29
N GLN A 56 -8.82 5.93 -1.25
CA GLN A 56 -9.34 7.26 -0.94
C GLN A 56 -8.22 8.26 -0.65
N ARG A 57 -7.21 7.87 0.15
CA ARG A 57 -6.01 8.69 0.37
C ARG A 57 -5.26 8.97 -0.93
N LEU A 58 -5.05 7.95 -1.76
CA LEU A 58 -4.39 8.08 -3.05
C LEU A 58 -5.13 9.07 -3.97
N ALA A 59 -6.46 8.97 -4.03
CA ALA A 59 -7.30 9.87 -4.80
C ALA A 59 -7.17 11.32 -4.30
N ALA A 60 -7.23 11.53 -2.97
CA ALA A 60 -7.08 12.85 -2.38
C ALA A 60 -5.74 13.52 -2.77
N ILE A 61 -4.64 12.77 -2.77
CA ILE A 61 -3.31 13.26 -3.19
C ILE A 61 -3.33 13.64 -4.67
N ALA A 62 -3.89 12.78 -5.52
CA ALA A 62 -3.97 13.02 -6.96
C ALA A 62 -4.79 14.28 -7.28
N PHE A 63 -5.87 14.54 -6.54
CA PHE A 63 -6.71 15.74 -6.72
C PHE A 63 -6.13 17.01 -6.09
N ALA A 64 -5.27 16.90 -5.07
CA ALA A 64 -4.57 18.05 -4.47
C ALA A 64 -3.42 18.59 -5.34
N SER A 65 -3.04 17.86 -6.39
CA SER A 65 -1.92 18.18 -7.28
C SER A 65 -2.34 18.99 -8.53
N TRP A 66 -3.59 19.49 -8.58
CA TRP A 66 -4.17 20.26 -9.70
C TRP A 66 -4.39 21.72 -9.35
#